data_AF-A0A7J4MKV2-F1
#
_entry.id   AF-A0A7J4MKV2-F1
#
_cell.length_a   1.000
_cell.length_b   1.000
_cell.length_c   1.000
_cell.angle_alpha   90.00
_cell.angle_beta   90.00
_cell.angle_gamma   90.00
#
_symmetry.space_group_name_H-M   'P 1'
#
loop_
_entity.id
_entity.type
_entity.pdbx_description
1 polymer ?
#
loop_
_entity_poly.entity_id
_entity_poly.type
_entity_poly.pdbx_seq_one_letter_code
_entity_poly.pdbx_strand_id
1 'polypeptide(L)'
;QDSTLDPDGDGLTNLGEYSYGSDPNSNDTDGDCITDGDEILWAATMANVTAGSALTLTDADGDGVDDYTIIGCIPELDEQPNQDNDSDNNGDNNTVVDDLDSDNDGILDEFDDCPDTEAGAATDTQGCSNEQNKNQVYKDTEEDGLSSGMTFMWVLIIGGIFVLFGAGSLLLKQKKEEDSEDEISHIPELAETKSWDMPVLDGTSAEESDGPDLSRFPGWSSEQVQKYLDSGWSEDQLAEWYQQQVDNNNA
;
A
#
# COMPACT_ATOMS: atom_id res chain seq x y z
N GLN A 1 11.54 44.46 14.57
CA GLN A 1 11.77 43.44 15.61
C GLN A 1 10.59 42.47 15.71
N ASP A 2 9.44 42.80 15.13
CA ASP A 2 8.31 41.86 15.02
C ASP A 2 8.38 40.94 13.80
N SER A 3 9.14 41.31 12.77
CA SER A 3 9.17 40.64 11.47
C SER A 3 9.63 39.17 11.47
N THR A 4 10.20 38.68 12.57
CA THR A 4 10.68 37.30 12.70
C THR A 4 9.95 36.55 13.81
N LEU A 5 8.87 37.12 14.35
CA LEU A 5 7.99 36.45 15.29
C LEU A 5 6.94 35.64 14.53
N ASP A 6 6.41 34.65 15.23
CA ASP A 6 5.39 33.68 14.81
C ASP A 6 4.33 33.67 15.93
N PRO A 7 3.35 34.60 15.89
CA PRO A 7 2.44 34.86 17.01
C PRO A 7 1.35 33.80 17.19
N ASP A 8 0.90 33.18 16.11
CA ASP A 8 -0.12 32.12 16.02
C ASP A 8 0.48 30.71 16.03
N GLY A 9 1.77 30.56 15.70
CA GLY A 9 2.52 29.33 15.93
C GLY A 9 2.37 28.29 14.82
N ASP A 10 2.06 28.71 13.60
CA ASP A 10 1.93 27.85 12.42
C ASP A 10 3.27 27.59 11.71
N GLY A 11 4.35 28.23 12.17
CA GLY A 11 5.69 28.07 11.62
C GLY A 11 6.06 29.10 10.55
N LEU A 12 5.18 30.05 10.24
CA LEU A 12 5.49 31.23 9.44
C LEU A 12 5.92 32.40 10.33
N THR A 13 6.57 33.36 9.69
CA THR A 13 6.97 34.58 10.39
C THR A 13 6.12 35.71 9.88
N ASN A 14 5.89 36.72 10.72
CA ASN A 14 5.18 37.95 10.35
C ASN A 14 5.63 38.56 9.00
N LEU A 15 6.92 38.42 8.64
CA LEU A 15 7.44 38.88 7.35
C LEU A 15 7.09 37.94 6.19
N GLY A 16 7.11 36.63 6.43
CA GLY A 16 6.71 35.61 5.47
C GLY A 16 5.23 35.76 5.11
N GLU A 17 4.38 35.83 6.12
CA GLU A 17 2.93 36.00 5.96
C GLU A 17 2.59 37.29 5.26
N TYR A 18 3.20 38.41 5.67
CA TYR A 18 3.06 39.68 4.95
C TYR A 18 3.51 39.59 3.48
N SER A 19 4.48 38.72 3.15
CA SER A 19 4.96 38.55 1.77
C SER A 19 4.01 37.74 0.90
N TYR A 20 3.21 36.86 1.50
CA TYR A 20 2.20 36.05 0.82
C TYR A 20 0.79 36.64 0.91
N GLY A 21 0.56 37.56 1.84
CA GLY A 21 -0.72 38.23 2.04
C GLY A 21 -1.61 37.60 3.12
N SER A 22 -1.06 36.68 3.93
CA SER A 22 -1.76 36.00 5.02
C SER A 22 -1.77 36.83 6.33
N ASP A 23 -2.53 36.40 7.36
CA ASP A 23 -2.70 37.14 8.63
C ASP A 23 -1.74 36.63 9.73
N PRO A 24 -0.77 37.47 10.20
CA PRO A 24 0.19 37.13 11.27
C PRO A 24 -0.34 36.81 12.66
N ASN A 25 -1.65 36.63 12.81
CA ASN A 25 -2.29 36.26 14.06
C ASN A 25 -3.34 35.16 13.84
N SER A 26 -3.40 34.57 12.66
CA SER A 26 -4.30 33.49 12.28
C SER A 26 -3.47 32.38 11.67
N ASN A 27 -3.47 31.21 12.33
CA ASN A 27 -2.79 30.03 11.81
C ASN A 27 -3.48 29.37 10.61
N ASP A 28 -4.66 29.87 10.24
CA ASP A 28 -5.49 29.51 9.10
C ASP A 28 -6.16 30.81 8.63
N THR A 29 -5.63 31.40 7.56
CA THR A 29 -5.99 32.75 7.13
C THR A 29 -7.32 32.81 6.39
N ASP A 30 -7.61 31.83 5.55
CA ASP A 30 -8.83 31.80 4.74
C ASP A 30 -9.97 31.01 5.40
N GLY A 31 -9.66 30.29 6.49
CA GLY A 31 -10.61 29.61 7.37
C GLY A 31 -11.07 28.27 6.82
N ASP A 32 -10.28 27.65 5.96
CA ASP A 32 -10.64 26.41 5.28
C ASP A 32 -10.21 25.14 6.02
N CYS A 33 -9.69 25.27 7.26
CA CYS A 33 -9.11 24.26 8.15
C CYS A 33 -7.71 23.72 7.84
N ILE A 34 -7.02 24.31 6.87
CA ILE A 34 -5.63 24.01 6.60
C ILE A 34 -4.76 25.09 7.25
N THR A 35 -3.66 24.69 7.89
CA THR A 35 -2.77 25.70 8.47
C THR A 35 -1.95 26.39 7.40
N ASP A 36 -1.70 27.70 7.54
CA ASP A 36 -0.94 28.49 6.58
C ASP A 36 0.42 27.82 6.22
N GLY A 37 1.08 27.22 7.21
CA GLY A 37 2.32 26.48 7.02
C GLY A 37 2.19 25.26 6.09
N ASP A 38 1.11 24.49 6.22
CA ASP A 38 0.83 23.29 5.43
C ASP A 38 0.37 23.64 4.00
N GLU A 39 -0.41 24.72 3.86
CA GLU A 39 -0.83 25.26 2.57
C GLU A 39 0.35 25.64 1.68
N ILE A 40 1.40 26.25 2.27
CA ILE A 40 2.63 26.57 1.53
C ILE A 40 3.35 25.30 1.06
N LEU A 41 3.36 24.25 1.89
CA LEU A 41 3.99 22.98 1.53
C LEU A 41 3.22 22.30 0.39
N TRP A 42 1.89 22.27 0.47
CA TRP A 42 1.03 21.74 -0.58
C TRP A 42 1.16 22.55 -1.88
N ALA A 43 1.13 23.88 -1.80
CA ALA A 43 1.31 24.76 -2.95
C ALA A 43 2.66 24.52 -3.65
N ALA A 44 3.70 24.14 -2.92
CA ALA A 44 5.01 23.77 -3.50
C ALA A 44 4.97 22.45 -4.29
N THR A 45 3.97 21.60 -4.08
CA THR A 45 3.76 20.36 -4.84
C THR A 45 2.99 20.58 -6.15
N MET A 46 2.26 21.69 -6.27
CA MET A 46 1.43 22.01 -7.42
C MET A 46 2.03 23.10 -8.30
N ALA A 47 1.78 23.01 -9.61
CA ALA A 47 2.35 23.94 -10.59
C ALA A 47 1.42 25.13 -10.92
N ASN A 48 0.11 24.98 -10.64
CA ASN A 48 -0.93 25.97 -10.89
C ASN A 48 -1.36 26.74 -9.62
N VAL A 49 -0.88 26.32 -8.45
CA VAL A 49 -1.14 26.97 -7.16
C VAL A 49 0.05 27.85 -6.79
N THR A 50 -0.22 29.01 -6.20
CA THR A 50 0.80 29.85 -5.58
C THR A 50 0.65 29.83 -4.07
N ALA A 51 1.75 29.98 -3.33
CA ALA A 51 1.70 30.05 -1.87
C ALA A 51 0.71 31.11 -1.36
N GLY A 52 0.68 32.30 -1.96
CA GLY A 52 -0.29 33.32 -1.55
C GLY A 52 -1.74 33.03 -1.95
N SER A 53 -1.98 32.21 -2.99
CA SER A 53 -3.35 31.84 -3.36
C SER A 53 -3.89 30.71 -2.51
N ALA A 54 -3.05 29.76 -2.08
CA ALA A 54 -3.42 28.78 -1.05
C ALA A 54 -3.85 29.54 0.21
N LEU A 55 -2.91 30.24 0.84
CA LEU A 55 -3.10 30.99 2.09
C LEU A 55 -4.28 31.98 2.16
N THR A 56 -4.90 32.37 1.05
CA THR A 56 -5.92 33.43 1.05
C THR A 56 -7.19 33.07 0.31
N LEU A 57 -7.24 31.92 -0.36
CA LEU A 57 -8.38 31.49 -1.15
C LEU A 57 -8.65 30.00 -0.91
N THR A 58 -9.91 29.72 -0.61
CA THR A 58 -10.40 28.36 -0.39
C THR A 58 -10.32 27.45 -1.62
N ASP A 59 -10.16 28.02 -2.82
CA ASP A 59 -9.93 27.33 -4.09
C ASP A 59 -8.75 28.02 -4.79
N ALA A 60 -7.53 27.58 -4.47
CA ALA A 60 -6.32 28.27 -4.88
C ALA A 60 -5.98 28.10 -6.36
N ASP A 61 -6.45 27.03 -7.01
CA ASP A 61 -6.20 26.78 -8.44
C ASP A 61 -7.37 27.13 -9.36
N GLY A 62 -8.54 27.43 -8.78
CA GLY A 62 -9.73 27.90 -9.46
C GLY A 62 -10.41 26.81 -10.28
N ASP A 63 -10.24 25.55 -9.94
CA ASP A 63 -10.87 24.42 -10.63
C ASP A 63 -12.33 24.18 -10.19
N GLY A 64 -12.75 24.85 -9.11
CA GLY A 64 -14.09 24.77 -8.53
C GLY A 64 -14.25 23.68 -7.48
N VAL A 65 -13.15 23.09 -7.01
CA VAL A 65 -13.06 22.23 -5.83
C VAL A 65 -12.23 22.96 -4.78
N ASP A 66 -12.73 23.02 -3.56
CA ASP A 66 -12.03 23.67 -2.47
C ASP A 66 -10.81 22.84 -2.01
N ASP A 67 -9.75 23.50 -1.56
CA ASP A 67 -8.45 22.89 -1.26
C ASP A 67 -8.53 21.87 -0.11
N TYR A 68 -9.33 22.17 0.94
CA TYR A 68 -9.63 21.22 2.02
C TYR A 68 -10.22 19.89 1.55
N THR A 69 -10.93 19.87 0.41
CA THR A 69 -11.49 18.64 -0.15
C THR A 69 -10.40 17.70 -0.67
N ILE A 70 -9.28 18.27 -1.15
CA ILE A 70 -8.16 17.52 -1.71
C ILE A 70 -7.15 17.15 -0.63
N ILE A 71 -6.84 18.08 0.27
CA ILE A 71 -5.84 17.92 1.32
C ILE A 71 -6.39 17.11 2.50
N GLY A 72 -7.71 17.11 2.68
CA GLY A 72 -8.40 16.30 3.67
C GLY A 72 -8.38 16.98 5.04
N CYS A 73 -9.11 18.09 5.15
CA CYS A 73 -9.52 18.62 6.44
C CYS A 73 -11.03 18.87 6.42
N ILE A 74 -11.67 18.71 7.58
CA ILE A 74 -13.10 19.00 7.73
C ILE A 74 -13.17 20.38 8.38
N PRO A 75 -13.62 21.42 7.67
CA PRO A 75 -13.77 22.72 8.29
C PRO A 75 -14.72 22.54 9.46
N GLU A 76 -14.25 22.88 10.67
CA GLU A 76 -15.13 23.02 11.82
C GLU A 76 -16.16 24.06 11.40
N LEU A 77 -17.32 23.61 10.92
CA LEU A 77 -18.48 24.45 10.73
C LEU A 77 -18.79 24.98 12.12
N ASP A 78 -18.26 26.16 12.41
CA ASP A 78 -18.46 26.82 13.67
C ASP A 78 -19.97 26.97 13.83
N GLU A 79 -20.48 26.20 14.78
CA GLU A 79 -21.77 26.38 15.40
C GLU A 79 -21.85 27.86 15.82
N GLN A 80 -22.39 28.70 14.94
CA GLN A 80 -22.88 30.01 15.32
C GLN A 80 -23.87 29.75 16.47
N PRO A 81 -23.68 30.34 17.66
CA PRO A 81 -24.59 30.13 18.75
C PRO A 81 -25.95 30.73 18.35
N ASN A 82 -26.87 29.84 18.02
CA ASN A 82 -28.32 29.98 17.99
C ASN A 82 -28.84 31.41 18.19
N GLN A 83 -29.35 32.00 17.10
CA GLN A 83 -30.49 32.93 17.16
C GLN A 83 -31.55 32.59 16.10
N ASP A 84 -31.89 31.32 15.99
CA ASP A 84 -33.17 30.90 15.45
C ASP A 84 -34.06 30.43 16.62
N ASN A 85 -34.91 31.36 17.03
CA ASN A 85 -36.15 31.01 17.71
C ASN A 85 -37.03 30.23 16.74
N ASP A 86 -36.77 28.94 16.54
CA ASP A 86 -37.79 28.00 16.09
C ASP A 86 -37.96 26.86 17.09
N SER A 87 -39.21 26.59 17.40
CA SER A 87 -39.65 25.67 18.43
C SER A 87 -39.83 24.29 17.82
N ASP A 88 -38.72 23.60 17.61
CA ASP A 88 -38.69 22.23 17.11
C ASP A 88 -37.95 21.38 18.15
N ASN A 89 -38.70 20.90 19.14
CA ASN A 89 -38.21 19.85 20.02
C ASN A 89 -38.09 18.55 19.20
N ASN A 90 -36.91 18.27 18.64
CA ASN A 90 -36.41 16.91 18.52
C ASN A 90 -34.88 16.97 18.53
N GLY A 91 -34.27 16.53 19.62
CA GLY A 91 -32.83 16.57 19.78
C GLY A 91 -32.20 15.39 19.06
N ASP A 92 -31.68 15.64 17.86
CA ASP A 92 -30.82 14.72 17.11
C ASP A 92 -29.75 15.57 16.39
N ASN A 93 -28.81 16.15 17.15
CA ASN A 93 -27.62 16.82 16.61
C ASN A 93 -26.45 15.83 16.61
N ASN A 94 -26.26 15.07 15.52
CA ASN A 94 -24.98 14.51 15.03
C ASN A 94 -25.24 13.49 13.91
N THR A 95 -25.43 13.88 12.64
CA THR A 95 -25.60 12.87 11.56
C THR A 95 -25.26 13.39 10.15
N VAL A 96 -24.08 13.97 9.92
CA VAL A 96 -23.63 14.16 8.51
C VAL A 96 -22.19 13.66 8.29
N VAL A 97 -21.39 13.57 9.34
CA VAL A 97 -20.06 12.92 9.31
C VAL A 97 -20.12 11.42 9.63
N ASP A 98 -21.02 10.99 10.52
CA ASP A 98 -21.30 9.56 10.79
C ASP A 98 -21.80 8.78 9.55
N ASP A 99 -22.26 9.49 8.50
CA ASP A 99 -22.79 8.87 7.28
C ASP A 99 -21.72 8.59 6.21
N LEU A 100 -20.48 9.07 6.39
CA LEU A 100 -19.40 8.96 5.39
C LEU A 100 -18.11 8.31 5.91
N ASP A 101 -17.86 8.33 7.22
CA ASP A 101 -16.74 7.68 7.90
C ASP A 101 -17.31 7.09 9.20
N SER A 102 -17.71 5.82 9.13
CA SER A 102 -18.49 5.13 10.15
C SER A 102 -17.72 4.85 11.44
N ASP A 103 -16.39 4.79 11.38
CA ASP A 103 -15.53 4.49 12.52
C ASP A 103 -14.56 5.62 12.92
N ASN A 104 -14.55 6.72 12.15
CA ASN A 104 -13.74 7.90 12.36
C ASN A 104 -12.25 7.63 12.43
N ASP A 105 -11.76 6.65 11.66
CA ASP A 105 -10.34 6.34 11.55
C ASP A 105 -9.60 7.21 10.51
N GLY A 106 -10.34 8.04 9.77
CA GLY A 106 -9.84 8.97 8.75
C GLY A 106 -9.91 8.42 7.32
N ILE A 107 -10.46 7.22 7.13
CA ILE A 107 -10.72 6.63 5.81
C ILE A 107 -12.24 6.63 5.60
N LEU A 108 -12.69 7.28 4.53
CA LEU A 108 -14.12 7.31 4.20
C LEU A 108 -14.63 5.89 3.89
N ASP A 109 -15.88 5.59 4.24
CA ASP A 109 -16.55 4.30 4.03
C ASP A 109 -16.50 3.79 2.58
N GLU A 110 -16.40 4.69 1.59
CA GLU A 110 -16.26 4.32 0.17
C GLU A 110 -14.89 3.69 -0.13
N PHE A 111 -13.88 4.00 0.68
CA PHE A 111 -12.49 3.56 0.54
C PHE A 111 -12.02 2.71 1.72
N ASP A 112 -12.89 2.42 2.68
CA ASP A 112 -12.62 1.61 3.85
C ASP A 112 -13.12 0.17 3.66
N ASP A 113 -12.20 -0.80 3.74
CA ASP A 113 -12.53 -2.23 3.71
C ASP A 113 -13.16 -2.70 5.05
N CYS A 114 -13.00 -1.91 6.11
CA CYS A 114 -13.35 -2.17 7.49
C CYS A 114 -14.05 -0.97 8.17
N PRO A 115 -15.24 -0.52 7.71
CA PRO A 115 -15.97 0.68 8.20
C PRO A 115 -16.49 0.60 9.65
N ASP A 116 -16.10 -0.43 10.41
CA ASP A 116 -16.53 -0.66 11.80
C ASP A 116 -15.29 -0.91 12.69
N THR A 117 -14.20 -0.18 12.47
CA THR A 117 -12.99 -0.32 13.28
C THR A 117 -13.15 0.32 14.65
N GLU A 118 -12.52 -0.26 15.66
CA GLU A 118 -12.61 0.30 17.01
C GLU A 118 -11.90 1.65 17.05
N ALA A 119 -12.60 2.72 17.43
CA ALA A 119 -12.07 4.07 17.49
C ALA A 119 -10.73 4.13 18.27
N GLY A 120 -9.68 4.61 17.59
CA GLY A 120 -8.32 4.68 18.13
C GLY A 120 -7.49 3.40 17.99
N ALA A 121 -8.00 2.36 17.33
CA ALA A 121 -7.19 1.24 16.87
C ALA A 121 -6.23 1.68 15.77
N ALA A 122 -5.04 1.08 15.73
CA ALA A 122 -4.12 1.31 14.63
C ALA A 122 -4.64 0.54 13.40
N THR A 123 -5.05 1.29 12.37
CA THR A 123 -5.52 0.77 11.09
C THR A 123 -4.41 0.78 10.06
N ASP A 124 -4.53 -0.10 9.07
CA ASP A 124 -3.64 -0.12 7.91
C ASP A 124 -4.14 0.82 6.81
N THR A 125 -3.55 0.77 5.61
CA THR A 125 -3.95 1.65 4.51
C THR A 125 -5.35 1.38 3.96
N GLN A 126 -6.02 0.32 4.41
CA GLN A 126 -7.37 -0.06 3.98
C GLN A 126 -8.41 0.11 5.11
N GLY A 127 -8.04 0.78 6.21
CA GLY A 127 -8.92 1.01 7.36
C GLY A 127 -9.07 -0.19 8.28
N CYS A 128 -8.36 -1.29 8.02
CA CYS A 128 -8.50 -2.49 8.85
C CYS A 128 -7.51 -2.51 10.02
N SER A 129 -8.02 -2.79 11.23
CA SER A 129 -7.17 -3.09 12.38
C SER A 129 -6.47 -4.46 12.27
N ASN A 130 -5.44 -4.66 13.09
CA ASN A 130 -4.75 -5.96 13.20
C ASN A 130 -5.70 -7.11 13.55
N GLU A 131 -6.69 -6.87 14.42
CA GLU A 131 -7.70 -7.83 14.83
C GLU A 131 -8.68 -8.18 13.70
N GLN A 132 -9.15 -7.18 12.94
CA GLN A 132 -10.02 -7.41 11.77
C GLN A 132 -9.27 -8.17 10.67
N ASN A 133 -8.02 -7.78 10.39
CA ASN A 133 -7.16 -8.46 9.41
C ASN A 133 -6.91 -9.93 9.76
N LYS A 134 -6.72 -10.26 11.03
CA LYS A 134 -6.58 -11.64 11.49
C LYS A 134 -7.84 -12.48 11.24
N ASN A 135 -9.02 -11.86 11.28
CA ASN A 135 -10.30 -12.53 11.04
C ASN A 135 -10.62 -12.66 9.54
N GLN A 136 -10.18 -11.71 8.70
CA GLN A 136 -10.30 -11.79 7.23
C GLN A 136 -9.54 -13.02 6.68
N VAL A 137 -8.33 -13.28 7.18
CA VAL A 137 -7.52 -14.46 6.82
C VAL A 137 -8.22 -15.79 7.16
N TYR A 138 -9.12 -15.80 8.15
CA TYR A 138 -9.86 -17.00 8.54
C TYR A 138 -11.13 -17.22 7.68
N LYS A 139 -11.75 -16.15 7.17
CA LYS A 139 -12.98 -16.23 6.35
C LYS A 139 -12.73 -16.76 4.94
N ASP A 140 -11.54 -16.57 4.38
CA ASP A 140 -11.15 -17.13 3.08
C ASP A 140 -11.12 -18.68 3.04
N THR A 141 -11.23 -19.34 4.20
CA THR A 141 -11.16 -20.81 4.27
C THR A 141 -12.54 -21.48 4.18
N GLU A 142 -13.65 -20.75 4.33
CA GLU A 142 -14.99 -21.36 4.42
C GLU A 142 -16.00 -20.94 3.33
N GLU A 143 -15.75 -19.87 2.56
CA GLU A 143 -16.67 -19.44 1.48
C GLU A 143 -15.96 -19.51 0.12
N ASP A 144 -16.03 -20.68 -0.53
CA ASP A 144 -16.08 -20.93 -1.99
C ASP A 144 -15.33 -19.97 -2.95
N GLY A 145 -14.17 -19.46 -2.57
CA GLY A 145 -13.33 -18.61 -3.39
C GLY A 145 -12.01 -19.29 -3.66
N LEU A 146 -11.95 -20.20 -4.64
CA LEU A 146 -10.66 -20.65 -5.13
C LEU A 146 -9.86 -19.43 -5.57
N SER A 147 -8.86 -19.09 -4.75
CA SER A 147 -7.86 -18.06 -5.03
C SER A 147 -7.46 -18.12 -6.50
N SER A 148 -7.33 -16.96 -7.14
CA SER A 148 -7.13 -16.82 -8.60
C SER A 148 -5.97 -17.69 -9.14
N GLY A 149 -4.98 -18.03 -8.31
CA GLY A 149 -3.92 -18.99 -8.65
C GLY A 149 -4.35 -20.47 -8.65
N MET A 150 -5.28 -20.86 -7.76
CA MET A 150 -5.78 -22.22 -7.67
C MET A 150 -6.76 -22.54 -8.82
N THR A 151 -7.57 -21.58 -9.28
CA THR A 151 -8.45 -21.78 -10.46
C THR A 151 -7.63 -22.06 -11.73
N PHE A 152 -6.52 -21.36 -11.92
CA PHE A 152 -5.60 -21.60 -13.03
C PHE A 152 -4.98 -23.01 -12.96
N MET A 153 -4.59 -23.48 -11.76
CA MET A 153 -4.10 -24.85 -11.58
C MET A 153 -5.17 -25.91 -11.89
N TRP A 154 -6.42 -25.71 -11.50
CA TRP A 154 -7.52 -26.61 -11.87
C TRP A 154 -7.80 -26.63 -13.37
N VAL A 155 -7.69 -25.48 -14.06
CA VAL A 155 -7.83 -25.40 -15.52
C VAL A 155 -6.73 -26.19 -16.22
N LEU A 156 -5.48 -26.13 -15.73
CA LEU A 156 -4.38 -26.93 -16.27
C LEU A 156 -4.56 -28.43 -16.00
N ILE A 157 -5.03 -28.81 -14.81
CA ILE A 157 -5.30 -30.21 -14.45
C ILE A 157 -6.42 -30.79 -15.32
N ILE A 158 -7.55 -30.09 -15.43
CA ILE A 158 -8.69 -30.51 -16.25
C ILE A 158 -8.29 -30.51 -17.73
N GLY A 159 -7.60 -29.48 -18.21
CA GLY A 159 -7.07 -29.41 -19.57
C GLY A 159 -6.12 -30.57 -19.90
N GLY A 160 -5.20 -30.90 -18.99
CA GLY A 160 -4.30 -32.04 -19.12
C GLY A 160 -5.03 -33.39 -19.18
N ILE A 161 -6.06 -33.57 -18.35
CA ILE A 161 -6.92 -34.76 -18.37
C ILE A 161 -7.65 -34.87 -19.73
N PHE A 162 -8.21 -33.77 -20.26
CA PHE A 162 -8.87 -33.77 -21.57
C PHE A 162 -7.92 -34.09 -22.73
N VAL A 163 -6.67 -33.61 -22.68
CA VAL A 163 -5.64 -33.94 -23.68
C VAL A 163 -5.25 -35.42 -23.61
N LEU A 164 -5.11 -35.98 -22.40
CA LEU A 164 -4.79 -37.39 -22.21
C LEU A 164 -5.93 -38.31 -22.64
N PHE A 165 -7.19 -37.99 -22.29
CA PHE A 165 -8.36 -38.75 -22.75
C PHE A 165 -8.61 -38.59 -24.26
N GLY A 166 -8.33 -37.40 -24.83
CA GLY A 166 -8.41 -37.14 -26.26
C GLY A 166 -7.36 -37.92 -27.06
N ALA A 167 -6.10 -37.89 -26.63
CA ALA A 167 -5.03 -38.67 -27.23
C ALA A 167 -5.23 -40.18 -27.03
N GLY A 168 -5.69 -40.60 -25.85
CA GLY A 168 -6.02 -42.01 -25.55
C GLY A 168 -7.15 -42.56 -26.43
N SER A 169 -8.19 -41.76 -26.68
CA SER A 169 -9.30 -42.13 -27.58
C SER A 169 -8.87 -42.20 -29.06
N LEU A 170 -7.88 -41.39 -29.46
CA LEU A 170 -7.31 -41.41 -30.81
C LEU A 170 -6.42 -42.65 -31.03
N LEU A 171 -5.70 -43.09 -30.01
CA LEU A 171 -4.86 -44.30 -30.04
C LEU A 171 -5.69 -45.58 -29.97
N LEU A 172 -6.81 -45.58 -29.23
CA LEU A 172 -7.75 -46.71 -29.17
C LEU A 172 -8.50 -46.96 -30.49
N LYS A 173 -8.52 -45.99 -31.43
CA LYS A 173 -9.15 -46.16 -32.74
C LYS A 173 -8.25 -46.81 -33.79
N GLN A 174 -6.97 -47.06 -33.48
CA GLN A 174 -6.03 -47.74 -34.39
C GLN A 174 -5.61 -49.16 -33.97
N LYS A 175 -5.90 -49.62 -32.75
CA LYS A 175 -5.48 -50.97 -32.33
C LYS A 175 -6.67 -51.92 -32.21
N LYS A 176 -7.11 -52.45 -33.35
CA LYS A 176 -7.70 -53.78 -33.40
C LYS A 176 -6.57 -54.77 -33.68
N GLU A 177 -6.49 -55.78 -32.80
CA GLU A 177 -5.63 -56.98 -32.86
C GLU A 177 -4.13 -56.76 -32.59
N GLU A 178 -3.71 -57.03 -31.34
CA GLU A 178 -2.96 -58.25 -30.95
C GLU A 178 -2.30 -58.06 -29.57
N ASP A 179 -2.54 -59.05 -28.70
CA ASP A 179 -1.92 -59.26 -27.40
C ASP A 179 -0.41 -59.46 -27.54
N SER A 180 0.38 -58.91 -26.60
CA SER A 180 1.56 -59.58 -26.03
C SER A 180 2.19 -58.73 -24.93
N GLU A 181 2.64 -59.46 -23.92
CA GLU A 181 3.07 -59.07 -22.59
C GLU A 181 4.49 -58.46 -22.56
N ASP A 182 4.73 -57.70 -21.49
CA ASP A 182 5.99 -57.48 -20.74
C ASP A 182 7.26 -56.97 -21.44
N GLU A 183 7.68 -55.74 -21.10
CA GLU A 183 8.94 -55.53 -20.35
C GLU A 183 9.09 -54.06 -19.91
N ILE A 184 9.04 -53.83 -18.60
CA ILE A 184 9.51 -52.60 -17.95
C ILE A 184 10.93 -52.88 -17.49
N SER A 185 11.92 -52.34 -18.19
CA SER A 185 13.25 -52.13 -17.60
C SER A 185 13.93 -50.92 -18.24
N HIS A 186 13.96 -49.81 -17.51
CA HIS A 186 15.11 -48.90 -17.34
C HIS A 186 14.63 -47.56 -16.77
N ILE A 187 14.70 -47.43 -15.45
CA ILE A 187 14.80 -46.13 -14.78
C ILE A 187 16.18 -46.14 -14.12
N PRO A 188 17.13 -45.27 -14.50
CA PRO A 188 18.30 -45.06 -13.67
C PRO A 188 17.87 -44.25 -12.45
N GLU A 189 17.93 -44.93 -11.32
CA GLU A 189 18.14 -44.40 -9.98
C GLU A 189 19.32 -43.41 -9.98
N LEU A 190 19.09 -42.17 -9.56
CA LEU A 190 19.94 -41.48 -8.58
C LEU A 190 19.10 -40.44 -7.85
N ALA A 191 18.80 -40.79 -6.60
CA ALA A 191 18.15 -39.95 -5.62
C ALA A 191 19.16 -38.94 -5.06
N GLU A 192 18.80 -37.66 -5.11
CA GLU A 192 19.14 -36.71 -4.05
C GLU A 192 17.92 -35.81 -3.81
N THR A 193 16.92 -36.34 -3.11
CA THR A 193 15.94 -35.49 -2.45
C THR A 193 16.65 -34.80 -1.30
N LYS A 194 17.13 -33.57 -1.50
CA LYS A 194 17.53 -32.70 -0.40
C LYS A 194 16.32 -32.59 0.54
N SER A 195 16.49 -33.19 1.71
CA SER A 195 15.59 -33.07 2.85
C SER A 195 15.46 -31.58 3.16
N TRP A 196 14.27 -31.03 2.94
CA TRP A 196 13.91 -29.72 3.46
C TRP A 196 13.63 -29.92 4.96
N ASP A 197 14.69 -30.01 5.75
CA ASP A 197 14.59 -29.69 7.16
C ASP A 197 14.52 -28.17 7.26
N MET A 198 13.34 -27.68 7.62
CA MET A 198 13.07 -26.28 7.86
C MET A 198 13.65 -25.95 9.24
N PRO A 199 14.69 -25.10 9.36
CA PRO A 199 15.25 -24.80 10.67
C PRO A 199 14.21 -24.04 11.48
N VAL A 200 13.77 -24.64 12.58
CA VAL A 200 12.96 -23.96 13.59
C VAL A 200 13.84 -22.84 14.17
N LEU A 201 13.34 -21.61 14.10
CA LEU A 201 14.00 -20.41 14.58
C LEU A 201 14.18 -20.50 16.12
N ASP A 202 15.31 -21.04 16.57
CA ASP A 202 15.73 -20.98 17.98
C ASP A 202 16.46 -19.66 18.19
N GLY A 203 15.82 -18.75 18.94
CA GLY A 203 16.27 -17.38 19.20
C GLY A 203 17.47 -17.27 20.13
N THR A 204 18.48 -18.13 19.99
CA THR A 204 19.70 -18.09 20.82
C THR A 204 20.97 -18.48 20.06
N SER A 205 21.36 -17.72 19.04
CA SER A 205 22.76 -17.71 18.61
C SER A 205 23.17 -16.35 18.06
N ALA A 206 23.98 -15.65 18.85
CA ALA A 206 24.88 -14.63 18.33
C ALA A 206 25.90 -15.34 17.42
N GLU A 207 25.68 -15.27 16.11
CA GLU A 207 26.66 -15.70 15.11
C GLU A 207 27.02 -14.47 14.29
N GLU A 208 28.30 -14.09 14.39
CA GLU A 208 28.99 -13.19 13.48
C GLU A 208 28.83 -13.73 12.05
N SER A 209 27.93 -13.14 11.25
CA SER A 209 27.84 -13.50 9.83
C SER A 209 28.74 -12.56 9.04
N ASP A 210 29.80 -13.13 8.46
CA ASP A 210 30.61 -12.51 7.41
C ASP A 210 29.70 -11.78 6.41
N GLY A 211 29.92 -10.47 6.26
CA GLY A 211 29.17 -9.65 5.32
C GLY A 211 29.36 -10.13 3.87
N PRO A 212 28.47 -9.71 2.95
CA PRO A 212 28.49 -10.15 1.55
C PRO A 212 29.84 -9.86 0.88
N ASP A 213 30.32 -10.79 0.03
CA ASP A 213 31.62 -10.67 -0.64
C ASP A 213 31.57 -9.60 -1.75
N LEU A 214 31.93 -8.37 -1.36
CA LEU A 214 32.01 -7.20 -2.22
C LEU A 214 32.97 -7.34 -3.41
N SER A 215 33.84 -8.34 -3.41
CA SER A 215 34.78 -8.58 -4.51
C SER A 215 34.08 -8.89 -5.83
N ARG A 216 32.82 -9.35 -5.79
CA ARG A 216 32.02 -9.74 -6.95
C ARG A 216 31.18 -8.58 -7.54
N PHE A 217 31.08 -7.46 -6.83
CA PHE A 217 30.23 -6.31 -7.17
C PHE A 217 31.03 -4.99 -7.17
N PRO A 218 31.94 -4.77 -8.14
CA PRO A 218 32.79 -3.59 -8.17
C PRO A 218 31.98 -2.29 -8.29
N GLY A 219 31.96 -1.47 -7.24
CA GLY A 219 31.28 -0.16 -7.24
C GLY A 219 29.86 -0.17 -6.64
N TRP A 220 29.40 -1.29 -6.09
CA TRP A 220 28.23 -1.32 -5.20
C TRP A 220 28.68 -1.31 -3.73
N SER A 221 27.89 -0.66 -2.87
CA SER A 221 28.11 -0.72 -1.42
C SER A 221 27.55 -2.02 -0.81
N SER A 222 28.04 -2.41 0.36
CA SER A 222 27.54 -3.58 1.10
C SER A 222 26.05 -3.47 1.40
N GLU A 223 25.56 -2.27 1.68
CA GLU A 223 24.15 -1.99 1.95
C GLU A 223 23.28 -2.21 0.71
N GLN A 224 23.78 -1.85 -0.48
CA GLN A 224 23.07 -2.08 -1.73
C GLN A 224 22.95 -3.57 -2.03
N VAL A 225 24.04 -4.31 -1.88
CA VAL A 225 24.03 -5.77 -2.05
C VAL A 225 23.09 -6.41 -1.04
N GLN A 226 23.18 -6.01 0.23
CA GLN A 226 22.35 -6.55 1.30
C GLN A 226 20.85 -6.31 1.04
N LYS A 227 20.46 -5.14 0.53
CA LYS A 227 19.06 -4.85 0.17
C LYS A 227 18.49 -5.86 -0.82
N TYR A 228 19.28 -6.30 -1.80
CA TYR A 228 18.85 -7.31 -2.77
C TYR A 228 18.81 -8.71 -2.16
N LEU A 229 19.78 -9.05 -1.32
CA LEU A 229 19.78 -10.31 -0.57
C LEU A 229 18.56 -10.41 0.38
N ASP A 230 18.22 -9.33 1.07
CA ASP A 230 17.04 -9.21 1.94
C ASP A 230 15.73 -9.30 1.14
N SER A 231 15.77 -8.90 -0.13
CA SER A 231 14.65 -9.06 -1.08
C SER A 231 14.52 -10.49 -1.63
N GLY A 232 15.32 -11.44 -1.12
CA GLY A 232 15.26 -12.86 -1.46
C GLY A 232 16.13 -13.28 -2.65
N TRP A 233 17.05 -12.42 -3.11
CA TRP A 233 18.01 -12.80 -4.15
C TRP A 233 19.14 -13.65 -3.54
N SER A 234 19.57 -14.68 -4.26
CA SER A 234 20.85 -15.32 -3.93
C SER A 234 22.01 -14.48 -4.45
N GLU A 235 23.14 -14.54 -3.74
CA GLU A 235 24.37 -13.83 -4.12
C GLU A 235 24.85 -14.20 -5.53
N ASP A 236 24.70 -15.47 -5.92
CA ASP A 236 25.04 -15.95 -7.26
C ASP A 236 24.15 -15.33 -8.35
N GLN A 237 22.85 -15.27 -8.14
CA GLN A 237 21.90 -14.66 -9.08
C GLN A 237 22.14 -13.16 -9.22
N LEU A 238 22.40 -12.49 -8.11
CA LEU A 238 22.66 -11.05 -8.12
C LEU A 238 23.95 -10.73 -8.88
N ALA A 239 24.98 -11.56 -8.71
CA ALA A 239 26.26 -11.39 -9.40
C ALA A 239 26.15 -11.60 -10.91
N GLU A 240 25.42 -12.62 -11.36
CA GLU A 240 25.18 -12.86 -12.78
C GLU A 240 24.45 -11.68 -13.43
N TRP A 241 23.41 -11.18 -12.76
CA TRP A 241 22.66 -10.01 -13.21
C TRP A 241 23.55 -8.75 -13.29
N TYR A 242 24.37 -8.51 -12.27
CA TYR A 242 25.27 -7.37 -12.22
C TYR A 242 26.28 -7.38 -13.38
N GLN A 243 26.90 -8.54 -13.65
CA GLN A 243 27.83 -8.68 -14.77
C GLN A 243 27.14 -8.41 -16.12
N GLN A 244 25.90 -8.90 -16.30
CA GLN A 244 25.12 -8.64 -17.51
C GLN A 244 24.81 -7.14 -17.70
N GLN A 245 24.54 -6.41 -16.63
CA GLN A 245 24.32 -4.96 -16.68
C GLN A 245 25.60 -4.19 -17.08
N VAL A 246 26.75 -4.60 -16.56
CA VAL A 246 28.04 -3.98 -16.92
C VAL A 246 28.39 -4.25 -18.37
N ASP A 247 28.21 -5.49 -18.85
CA ASP A 247 28.47 -5.86 -20.24
C ASP A 247 27.58 -5.09 -21.22
N ASN A 248 26.28 -4.93 -20.90
CA ASN A 248 25.35 -4.17 -21.73
C ASN A 248 25.65 -2.66 -21.74
N ASN A 249 26.21 -2.10 -20.67
CA ASN A 249 26.61 -0.68 -20.63
C ASN A 249 27.97 -0.41 -21.27
N ASN A 250 28.80 -1.44 -21.46
CA ASN A 250 30.12 -1.36 -22.11
C ASN A 250 30.12 -1.77 -23.60
N ALA A 251 28.99 -2.23 -24.14
CA ALA A 251 28.79 -2.61 -25.55
C ALA A 251 28.23 -1.46 -26.39
#